data_AF-A0A2E0FEC0-F1
#
_entry.id   AF-A0A2E0FEC0-F1
#
_cell.length_a   1.000
_cell.length_b   1.000
_cell.length_c   1.000
_cell.angle_alpha   90.00
_cell.angle_beta   90.00
_cell.angle_gamma   90.00
#
_symmetry.space_group_name_H-M   'P 1'
#
loop_
_entity.id
_entity.type
_entity.pdbx_description
1 polymer ?
#
loop_
_entity_poly.entity_id
_entity_poly.type
_entity_poly.pdbx_seq_one_letter_code
_entity_poly.pdbx_strand_id
1 'polypeptide(L)'
;RRKQGQLMRRKAKIIARVRKRKLSRLADPQALKRRAQKAARAIIFKRVASGRTKGEIESKQMLIAIDKKLEKHKGRINKIAKKILPKIKKQEFERLRQLKANRGK
;
A
#
# COMPACT_ATOMS: atom_id res chain seq x y z
N ARG A 1 26.88 -9.01 -7.53
CA ARG A 1 26.41 -8.20 -6.36
C ARG A 1 27.16 -6.86 -6.22
N ARG A 2 28.50 -6.81 -6.20
CA ARG A 2 29.32 -5.59 -6.04
C ARG A 2 29.07 -4.48 -7.08
N LYS A 3 29.06 -4.82 -8.37
CA LYS A 3 28.79 -3.87 -9.48
C LYS A 3 27.41 -3.20 -9.37
N GLN A 4 26.37 -3.94 -9.00
CA GLN A 4 25.02 -3.38 -8.78
C GLN A 4 24.99 -2.38 -7.61
N GLY A 5 25.69 -2.68 -6.52
CA GLY A 5 25.83 -1.74 -5.39
C GLY A 5 26.49 -0.42 -5.80
N GLN A 6 27.55 -0.48 -6.61
CA GLN A 6 28.21 0.71 -7.14
C GLN A 6 27.28 1.53 -8.05
N LEU A 7 26.51 0.88 -8.92
CA LEU A 7 25.49 1.54 -9.76
C LEU A 7 24.40 2.23 -8.92
N MET A 8 23.91 1.57 -7.86
CA MET A 8 22.89 2.16 -6.98
C MET A 8 23.42 3.36 -6.19
N ARG A 9 24.69 3.31 -5.75
CA ARG A 9 25.36 4.46 -5.10
C ARG A 9 25.42 5.67 -6.04
N ARG A 10 25.82 5.47 -7.30
CA ARG A 10 25.84 6.53 -8.32
C ARG A 10 24.44 7.11 -8.57
N LYS A 11 23.43 6.24 -8.67
CA LYS A 11 22.03 6.64 -8.92
C LYS A 11 21.29 7.17 -7.67
N ALA A 12 21.87 7.09 -6.48
CA ALA A 12 21.18 7.38 -5.22
C ALA A 12 20.56 8.80 -5.20
N LYS A 13 21.32 9.81 -5.61
CA LYS A 13 20.85 11.21 -5.68
C LYS A 13 19.68 11.38 -6.66
N ILE A 14 19.74 10.70 -7.81
CA ILE A 14 18.67 10.72 -8.82
C ILE A 14 17.41 10.07 -8.25
N ILE A 15 17.55 8.89 -7.62
CA ILE A 15 16.44 8.16 -6.99
C ILE A 15 15.80 9.02 -5.89
N ALA A 16 16.60 9.67 -5.04
CA ALA A 16 16.11 10.55 -3.98
C ALA A 16 15.29 11.73 -4.55
N ARG A 17 15.79 12.39 -5.61
CA ARG A 17 15.09 13.49 -6.29
C ARG A 17 13.76 13.02 -6.90
N VAL A 18 13.76 11.87 -7.58
CA VAL A 18 12.54 11.30 -8.17
C VAL A 18 11.53 10.91 -7.09
N ARG A 19 11.98 10.32 -5.97
CA ARG A 19 11.13 10.01 -4.81
C ARG A 19 10.49 11.28 -4.23
N LYS A 20 11.27 12.35 -4.01
CA LYS A 20 10.75 13.64 -3.52
C LYS A 20 9.69 14.22 -4.45
N ARG A 21 9.94 14.23 -5.76
CA ARG A 21 8.95 14.69 -6.76
C ARG A 21 7.68 13.84 -6.74
N LYS A 22 7.82 12.51 -6.66
CA LYS A 22 6.69 11.57 -6.62
C LYS A 22 5.84 11.73 -5.37
N LEU A 23 6.46 11.95 -4.21
CA LEU A 23 5.75 12.20 -2.94
C LEU A 23 4.91 13.49 -2.99
N SER A 24 5.37 14.51 -3.73
CA SER A 24 4.63 15.77 -3.89
C SER A 24 3.50 15.74 -4.92
N ARG A 25 3.42 14.68 -5.73
CA ARG A 25 2.42 14.53 -6.79
C ARG A 25 1.31 13.58 -6.34
N LEU A 26 0.17 13.66 -7.02
CA LEU A 26 -0.92 12.71 -6.88
C LEU A 26 -0.44 11.32 -7.30
N ALA A 27 -0.80 10.30 -6.52
CA ALA A 27 -0.55 8.93 -6.89
C ALA A 27 -1.30 8.55 -8.18
N ASP A 28 -0.61 7.84 -9.06
CA ASP A 28 -1.17 7.28 -10.31
C ASP A 28 -2.40 6.39 -10.05
N PRO A 29 -3.41 6.32 -10.95
CA PRO A 29 -4.59 5.50 -10.76
C PRO A 29 -4.30 4.02 -10.48
N GLN A 30 -3.24 3.45 -11.08
CA GLN A 30 -2.83 2.07 -10.80
C GLN A 30 -2.34 1.93 -9.35
N ALA A 31 -1.62 2.93 -8.84
CA ALA A 31 -1.17 2.95 -7.45
C ALA A 31 -2.35 3.05 -6.47
N LEU A 32 -3.36 3.87 -6.76
CA LEU A 32 -4.57 3.98 -5.95
C LEU A 32 -5.38 2.68 -5.95
N LYS A 33 -5.50 2.01 -7.11
CA LYS A 33 -6.11 0.67 -7.21
C LYS A 33 -5.36 -0.36 -6.36
N ARG A 34 -4.02 -0.40 -6.42
CA ARG A 34 -3.21 -1.30 -5.57
C ARG A 34 -3.39 -1.04 -4.09
N ARG A 35 -3.44 0.24 -3.67
CA ARG A 35 -3.71 0.61 -2.26
C ARG A 35 -5.10 0.15 -1.82
N ALA A 36 -6.12 0.32 -2.67
CA ALA A 36 -7.47 -0.16 -2.40
C ALA A 36 -7.54 -1.68 -2.25
N GLN A 37 -6.84 -2.42 -3.11
CA GLN A 37 -6.72 -3.86 -3.00
C GLN A 37 -6.03 -4.29 -1.70
N LYS A 38 -4.94 -3.63 -1.30
CA LYS A 38 -4.26 -3.91 -0.03
C LYS A 38 -5.16 -3.65 1.18
N ALA A 39 -5.88 -2.53 1.18
CA ALA A 39 -6.82 -2.19 2.25
C ALA A 39 -7.99 -3.20 2.33
N ALA A 40 -8.55 -3.58 1.17
CA ALA A 40 -9.60 -4.60 1.11
C ALA A 40 -9.12 -5.98 1.60
N ARG A 41 -7.90 -6.39 1.22
CA ARG A 41 -7.27 -7.63 1.70
C ARG A 41 -7.06 -7.60 3.22
N ALA A 42 -6.64 -6.47 3.79
CA ALA A 42 -6.48 -6.33 5.24
C ALA A 42 -7.81 -6.45 6.01
N ILE A 43 -8.91 -5.89 5.46
CA ILE A 43 -10.25 -6.02 6.06
C ILE A 43 -10.70 -7.48 6.09
N ILE A 44 -10.53 -8.20 4.98
CA ILE A 44 -10.90 -9.62 4.93
C ILE A 44 -9.94 -10.46 5.79
N PHE A 45 -8.65 -10.13 5.81
CA PHE A 45 -7.68 -10.77 6.70
C PHE A 45 -8.15 -10.70 8.15
N LYS A 46 -8.50 -9.49 8.63
CA LYS A 46 -8.98 -9.29 10.00
C LYS A 46 -10.21 -10.14 10.31
N ARG A 47 -11.12 -10.31 9.34
CA ARG A 47 -12.31 -11.18 9.50
C ARG A 47 -11.94 -12.66 9.60
N VAL A 48 -11.01 -13.13 8.77
CA VAL A 48 -10.58 -14.54 8.76
C VAL A 48 -9.71 -14.88 9.98
N ALA A 49 -8.94 -13.91 10.47
CA ALA A 49 -8.04 -14.04 11.60
C ALA A 49 -8.69 -13.78 12.97
N SER A 50 -10.03 -13.79 13.03
CA SER A 50 -10.81 -13.52 14.26
C SER A 50 -10.44 -12.19 14.93
N GLY A 51 -10.34 -11.11 14.15
CA GLY A 51 -10.04 -9.78 14.64
C GLY A 51 -8.54 -9.44 14.68
N ARG A 52 -7.65 -10.42 14.51
CA ARG A 52 -6.21 -10.19 14.56
C ARG A 52 -5.63 -9.55 13.30
N THR A 53 -4.59 -8.77 13.47
CA THR A 53 -3.79 -8.25 12.35
C THR A 53 -2.64 -9.18 11.98
N LYS A 54 -2.03 -8.98 10.80
CA LYS A 54 -0.94 -9.86 10.33
C LYS A 54 0.28 -9.88 11.27
N GLY A 55 0.52 -8.78 11.99
CA GLY A 55 1.63 -8.69 12.94
C GLY A 55 1.38 -9.41 14.27
N GLU A 56 0.11 -9.67 14.61
CA GLU A 56 -0.30 -10.36 15.84
C GLU A 56 -0.31 -11.88 15.71
N ILE A 57 -0.04 -12.41 14.51
CA ILE A 57 0.00 -13.85 14.26
C ILE A 57 1.46 -14.29 14.21
N GLU A 58 1.90 -14.94 15.28
CA GLU A 58 3.27 -15.46 15.40
C GLU A 58 3.49 -16.71 14.53
N SER A 59 2.46 -17.55 14.40
CA SER A 59 2.56 -18.79 13.61
C SER A 59 2.60 -18.52 12.11
N LYS A 60 3.73 -18.90 11.48
CA LYS A 60 3.90 -18.86 10.02
C LYS A 60 2.93 -19.80 9.30
N GLN A 61 2.64 -20.99 9.84
CA GLN A 61 1.67 -21.90 9.23
C GLN A 61 0.27 -21.27 9.19
N MET A 62 -0.13 -20.61 10.27
CA MET A 62 -1.42 -19.92 10.34
C MET A 62 -1.51 -18.78 9.30
N LEU A 63 -0.45 -17.99 9.15
CA LEU A 63 -0.38 -16.94 8.13
C LEU A 63 -0.58 -17.50 6.72
N ILE A 64 0.10 -18.60 6.39
CA ILE A 64 -0.01 -19.26 5.08
C ILE A 64 -1.44 -19.80 4.86
N ALA A 65 -2.04 -20.40 5.88
CA ALA A 65 -3.41 -20.91 5.80
C ALA A 65 -4.42 -19.77 5.57
N ILE A 66 -4.25 -18.63 6.24
CA ILE A 66 -5.09 -17.44 6.04
C ILE A 66 -4.88 -16.87 4.63
N ASP A 67 -3.64 -16.80 4.15
CA ASP A 67 -3.36 -16.35 2.79
C ASP A 67 -4.02 -17.25 1.74
N LYS A 68 -4.00 -18.58 1.91
CA LYS A 68 -4.74 -19.50 1.05
C LYS A 68 -6.26 -19.24 1.06
N LYS A 69 -6.84 -18.94 2.23
CA LYS A 69 -8.26 -18.54 2.34
C LYS A 69 -8.53 -17.20 1.65
N LEU A 70 -7.62 -16.24 1.75
CA LEU A 70 -7.74 -14.94 1.08
C LEU A 70 -7.75 -15.07 -0.44
N GLU A 71 -6.93 -15.98 -1.00
CA GLU A 71 -6.92 -16.25 -2.44
C GLU A 71 -8.27 -16.80 -2.93
N LYS A 72 -8.99 -17.58 -2.12
CA LYS A 72 -10.37 -18.00 -2.41
C LYS A 72 -11.38 -16.85 -2.36
N HIS A 73 -11.07 -15.77 -1.64
CA HIS A 73 -11.93 -14.60 -1.48
C HIS A 73 -11.63 -13.44 -2.45
N LYS A 74 -10.84 -13.66 -3.51
CA LYS A 74 -10.47 -12.64 -4.51
C LYS A 74 -11.66 -11.82 -5.02
N GLY A 75 -12.78 -12.47 -5.36
CA GLY A 75 -13.97 -11.79 -5.83
C GLY A 75 -14.54 -10.79 -4.82
N ARG A 76 -14.60 -11.18 -3.53
CA ARG A 76 -15.06 -10.30 -2.44
C ARG A 76 -14.08 -9.15 -2.19
N ILE A 77 -12.78 -9.43 -2.23
CA ILE A 77 -11.72 -8.41 -2.10
C ILE A 77 -11.87 -7.37 -3.22
N ASN A 78 -12.06 -7.80 -4.47
CA ASN A 78 -12.25 -6.90 -5.61
C ASN A 78 -13.50 -6.00 -5.46
N LYS A 79 -14.62 -6.56 -4.99
CA LYS A 79 -15.85 -5.81 -4.72
C LYS A 79 -15.62 -4.74 -3.64
N ILE A 80 -14.94 -5.09 -2.55
CA ILE A 80 -14.62 -4.15 -1.46
C ILE A 80 -13.62 -3.08 -1.93
N ALA A 81 -12.61 -3.46 -2.69
CA ALA A 81 -11.62 -2.54 -3.24
C ALA A 81 -12.28 -1.46 -4.10
N LYS A 82 -13.25 -1.84 -4.96
CA LYS A 82 -14.04 -0.87 -5.74
C LYS A 82 -14.81 0.10 -4.84
N LYS A 83 -15.44 -0.39 -3.77
CA LYS A 83 -16.19 0.45 -2.82
C LYS A 83 -15.31 1.40 -1.99
N ILE A 84 -14.09 0.99 -1.64
CA ILE A 84 -13.16 1.79 -0.81
C ILE A 84 -12.32 2.76 -1.66
N LEU A 85 -12.24 2.55 -2.97
CA LEU A 85 -11.45 3.41 -3.86
C LEU A 85 -11.75 4.91 -3.73
N PRO A 86 -13.02 5.38 -3.65
CA PRO A 86 -13.31 6.79 -3.42
C PRO A 86 -12.74 7.33 -2.10
N LYS A 87 -12.82 6.53 -1.02
CA LYS A 87 -12.24 6.88 0.29
C LYS A 87 -10.72 7.05 0.19
N ILE A 88 -10.04 6.14 -0.51
CA ILE A 88 -8.57 6.22 -0.70
C ILE A 88 -8.17 7.42 -1.59
N LYS A 89 -8.99 7.76 -2.59
CA LYS A 89 -8.79 8.98 -3.37
C LYS A 89 -8.87 10.22 -2.47
N LYS A 90 -9.90 10.32 -1.62
CA LYS A 90 -10.06 11.42 -0.66
C LYS A 90 -8.85 11.53 0.27
N GLN A 91 -8.41 10.42 0.85
CA GLN A 91 -7.21 10.38 1.71
C GLN A 91 -5.94 10.85 0.98
N GLU A 92 -5.78 10.52 -0.30
CA GLU A 92 -4.63 11.01 -1.08
C GLU A 92 -4.72 12.52 -1.35
N PHE A 93 -5.92 13.05 -1.61
CA PHE A 93 -6.12 14.50 -1.74
C PHE A 93 -5.87 15.24 -0.42
N GLU A 94 -6.33 14.70 0.70
CA GLU A 94 -6.07 15.23 2.04
C GLU A 94 -4.56 15.26 2.33
N ARG A 95 -3.85 14.17 2.04
CA ARG A 95 -2.38 14.11 2.17
C ARG A 95 -1.69 15.20 1.36
N LEU A 96 -2.13 15.43 0.12
CA LEU A 96 -1.58 16.50 -0.73
C LEU A 96 -1.91 17.89 -0.19
N ARG A 97 -3.13 18.10 0.31
CA ARG A 97 -3.54 19.36 0.92
C ARG A 97 -2.68 19.68 2.14
N GLN A 98 -2.49 18.71 3.03
CA GLN A 98 -1.62 18.84 4.21
C GLN A 98 -0.17 19.12 3.79
N LEU A 99 0.34 18.41 2.78
CA LEU A 99 1.70 18.61 2.30
C LEU A 99 1.91 19.99 1.66
N LYS A 100 0.89 20.57 1.02
CA LYS A 100 0.92 21.95 0.51
C LYS A 100 0.86 22.96 1.65
N ALA A 101 -0.04 22.77 2.62
CA ALA A 101 -0.16 23.64 3.79
C ALA A 101 1.16 23.72 4.57
N ASN A 102 1.83 22.58 4.77
CA ASN A 102 3.11 22.51 5.48
C ASN A 102 4.31 23.08 4.69
N ARG A 103 4.15 23.45 3.42
CA ARG A 103 5.20 24.10 2.60
C ARG A 103 5.06 25.61 2.54
N GLY A 104 3.86 26.13 2.83
CA GLY A 104 3.61 27.57 2.92
C GLY A 104 3.76 28.12 4.34
N LYS A 105 4.03 27.24 5.32
CA LYS A 105 4.61 27.57 6.61
C LYS A 105 6.12 27.35 6.53
#